data_AF-A0A4R1GDU5-F1
#
_entry.id   AF-A0A4R1GDU5-F1
#
_cell.length_a   1.000
_cell.length_b   1.000
_cell.length_c   1.000
_cell.angle_alpha   90.00
_cell.angle_beta   90.00
_cell.angle_gamma   90.00
#
_symmetry.space_group_name_H-M   'P 1'
#
loop_
_entity.id
_entity.type
_entity.pdbx_description
1 polymer ?
#
loop_
_entity_poly.entity_id
_entity_poly.type
_entity_poly.pdbx_seq_one_letter_code
_entity_poly.pdbx_strand_id
1 'polypeptide(L)'
;MRFLSILLKLRKRELRKEKKRLSLLLRELHELEEERNSLLKALQETSEFEPQDINLLSFKNSYQHHLLGKIANIDREIATLQETIEQQKEKVALINSEIKLLEKRQKYLKQEAEKRADILLERFINEVLYRPELD
;
A
#
# COMPACT_ATOMS: atom_id res chain seq x y z
N MET A 1 25.13 -15.13 -1.07
CA MET A 1 24.63 -13.92 -1.79
C MET A 1 23.41 -14.17 -2.70
N ARG A 2 23.36 -15.26 -3.48
CA ARG A 2 22.25 -15.55 -4.42
C ARG A 2 20.87 -15.63 -3.75
N PHE A 3 20.76 -16.33 -2.62
CA PHE A 3 19.51 -16.46 -1.87
C PHE A 3 18.91 -15.12 -1.41
N LEU A 4 19.71 -14.24 -0.80
CA LEU A 4 19.26 -12.93 -0.34
C LEU A 4 18.76 -12.04 -1.51
N SER A 5 19.41 -12.16 -2.67
CA SER A 5 18.98 -11.44 -3.88
C SER A 5 17.64 -11.93 -4.42
N ILE A 6 17.36 -13.23 -4.30
CA ILE A 6 16.07 -13.83 -4.66
C ILE A 6 15.00 -13.35 -3.69
N LEU A 7 15.28 -13.37 -2.39
CA LEU A 7 14.34 -12.90 -1.36
C LEU A 7 13.97 -11.42 -1.56
N LEU A 8 14.94 -10.57 -1.85
CA LEU A 8 14.70 -9.15 -2.20
C LEU A 8 13.80 -8.99 -3.43
N LYS A 9 14.04 -9.79 -4.48
CA LYS A 9 13.19 -9.77 -5.69
C LYS A 9 11.76 -10.18 -5.37
N LEU A 10 11.57 -11.22 -4.56
CA LEU A 10 10.26 -11.70 -4.14
C LEU A 10 9.51 -10.64 -3.32
N ARG A 11 10.15 -10.06 -2.30
CA ARG A 11 9.54 -8.99 -1.49
C ARG A 11 9.21 -7.74 -2.30
N LYS A 12 10.08 -7.33 -3.23
CA LYS A 12 9.78 -6.21 -4.16
C LYS A 12 8.60 -6.52 -5.08
N ARG A 13 8.44 -7.78 -5.53
CA ARG A 13 7.28 -8.19 -6.33
C ARG A 13 6.00 -8.19 -5.51
N GLU A 14 6.05 -8.69 -4.28
CA GLU A 14 4.94 -8.65 -3.33
C GLU A 14 4.52 -7.21 -3.05
N LEU A 15 5.47 -6.32 -2.73
CA LEU A 15 5.22 -4.89 -2.55
C LEU A 15 4.48 -4.25 -3.73
N ARG A 16 4.87 -4.59 -4.97
CA ARG A 16 4.19 -4.08 -6.17
C ARG A 16 2.73 -4.57 -6.26
N LYS A 17 2.46 -5.83 -5.87
CA LYS A 17 1.09 -6.36 -5.84
C LYS A 17 0.24 -5.65 -4.79
N GLU A 18 0.78 -5.50 -3.59
CA GLU A 18 0.07 -4.83 -2.49
C GLU A 18 -0.18 -3.35 -2.78
N LYS A 19 0.76 -2.65 -3.41
CA LYS A 19 0.55 -1.27 -3.89
C LYS A 19 -0.53 -1.18 -4.96
N LYS A 20 -0.60 -2.14 -5.89
CA LYS A 20 -1.69 -2.20 -6.89
C LYS A 20 -3.04 -2.43 -6.22
N ARG A 21 -3.11 -3.33 -5.23
CA ARG A 21 -4.32 -3.55 -4.45
C ARG A 21 -4.76 -2.27 -3.73
N LEU A 22 -3.83 -1.59 -3.05
CA LEU A 22 -4.09 -0.31 -2.41
C LEU A 22 -4.63 0.74 -3.40
N SER A 23 -4.05 0.84 -4.61
CA SER A 23 -4.55 1.78 -5.61
C SER A 23 -5.96 1.47 -6.10
N LEU A 24 -6.35 0.19 -6.17
CA LEU A 24 -7.71 -0.19 -6.52
C LEU A 24 -8.70 0.19 -5.42
N LEU A 25 -8.36 -0.08 -4.16
CA LEU A 25 -9.20 0.30 -3.02
C LEU A 25 -9.38 1.82 -2.91
N LEU A 26 -8.31 2.59 -3.15
CA LEU A 26 -8.40 4.06 -3.15
C LEU A 26 -9.29 4.60 -4.28
N ARG A 27 -9.28 3.92 -5.43
CA ARG A 27 -10.16 4.28 -6.55
C ARG A 27 -11.62 3.98 -6.21
N GLU A 28 -11.89 2.80 -5.66
CA GLU A 28 -13.23 2.40 -5.21
C GLU A 28 -13.77 3.36 -4.13
N LEU A 29 -12.91 3.79 -3.19
CA LEU A 29 -13.27 4.79 -2.19
C LEU A 29 -13.69 6.11 -2.86
N HIS A 30 -12.92 6.56 -3.84
CA HIS A 30 -13.22 7.78 -4.57
C HIS A 30 -14.55 7.68 -5.34
N GLU A 31 -14.81 6.55 -5.99
CA GLU A 31 -16.07 6.29 -6.70
C GLU A 31 -17.27 6.31 -5.74
N LEU A 32 -17.15 5.72 -4.54
CA LEU A 32 -18.19 5.79 -3.50
C LEU A 32 -18.39 7.19 -2.94
N GLU A 33 -17.31 7.97 -2.74
CA GLU A 33 -17.39 9.36 -2.30
C GLU A 33 -18.09 10.25 -3.35
N GLU A 34 -17.82 10.02 -4.64
CA GLU A 34 -18.52 10.68 -5.74
C GLU A 34 -20.01 10.33 -5.76
N GLU A 35 -20.35 9.04 -5.62
CA GLU A 35 -21.74 8.59 -5.56
C GLU A 35 -22.46 9.23 -4.36
N ARG A 36 -21.85 9.21 -3.17
CA ARG A 36 -22.38 9.88 -1.97
C ARG A 36 -22.66 11.36 -2.23
N ASN A 37 -21.71 12.07 -2.82
CA ASN A 37 -21.86 13.49 -3.13
C ASN A 37 -22.97 13.74 -4.15
N SER A 38 -23.13 12.85 -5.13
CA SER A 38 -24.24 12.93 -6.09
C SER A 38 -25.61 12.75 -5.42
N LEU A 39 -25.73 11.81 -4.47
CA LEU A 39 -26.95 11.60 -3.70
C LEU A 39 -27.26 12.78 -2.77
N LEU A 40 -26.24 13.39 -2.16
CA LEU A 40 -26.42 14.60 -1.34
C LEU A 40 -26.92 15.77 -2.17
N LYS A 41 -26.41 15.96 -3.39
CA LYS A 41 -26.93 16.96 -4.33
C LYS A 41 -28.38 16.68 -4.69
N ALA A 42 -28.71 15.43 -5.06
CA ALA A 42 -30.08 15.04 -5.36
C ALA A 42 -31.02 15.26 -4.16
N LEU A 43 -30.56 15.00 -2.93
CA LEU A 43 -31.32 15.24 -1.71
C LEU A 43 -31.57 16.75 -1.50
N GLN A 44 -30.56 17.58 -1.76
CA GLN A 44 -30.69 19.03 -1.67
C GLN A 44 -31.68 19.57 -2.71
N GLU A 45 -31.54 19.18 -3.98
CA GLU A 45 -32.46 19.56 -5.06
C GLU A 45 -33.90 19.14 -4.74
N THR A 46 -34.08 17.92 -4.22
CA THR A 46 -35.39 17.42 -3.80
C THR A 46 -35.94 18.24 -2.62
N SER A 47 -35.08 18.71 -1.71
CA SER A 47 -35.49 19.51 -0.56
C SER A 47 -35.96 20.90 -0.96
N GLU A 48 -35.31 21.50 -1.96
CA GLU A 48 -35.66 22.82 -2.54
C GLU A 48 -36.92 22.77 -3.42
N PHE A 49 -37.33 21.59 -3.89
CA PHE A 49 -38.56 21.42 -4.67
C PHE A 49 -39.82 21.73 -3.84
N GLU A 50 -40.64 22.68 -4.28
CA GLU A 50 -41.94 23.01 -3.65
C GLU A 50 -43.09 22.20 -4.29
N PRO A 51 -43.69 21.23 -3.56
CA PRO A 51 -44.77 20.42 -4.11
C PRO A 51 -46.07 21.23 -4.23
N GLN A 52 -46.73 21.11 -5.38
CA GLN A 52 -47.97 21.83 -5.69
C GLN A 52 -49.23 21.15 -5.16
N ASP A 53 -49.13 19.87 -4.78
CA ASP A 53 -50.22 19.07 -4.21
C ASP A 53 -49.71 18.02 -3.21
N ILE A 54 -50.66 17.37 -2.54
CA ILE A 54 -50.41 16.34 -1.50
C ILE A 54 -49.72 15.10 -2.07
N ASN A 55 -50.02 14.70 -3.31
CA ASN A 55 -49.41 13.51 -3.92
C ASN A 55 -47.92 13.75 -4.20
N LEU A 56 -47.58 14.94 -4.73
CA LEU A 56 -46.21 15.37 -4.94
C LEU A 56 -45.45 15.53 -3.62
N LEU A 57 -46.09 16.03 -2.56
CA LEU A 57 -45.48 16.10 -1.22
C LEU A 57 -45.16 14.70 -0.67
N SER A 58 -46.11 13.76 -0.80
CA SER A 58 -45.91 12.36 -0.37
C SER A 58 -44.79 11.68 -1.15
N PHE A 59 -44.73 11.91 -2.47
CA PHE A 59 -43.66 11.39 -3.31
C PHE A 59 -42.30 11.98 -2.95
N LYS A 60 -42.21 13.30 -2.77
CA LYS A 60 -41.00 14.00 -2.30
C LYS A 60 -40.47 13.38 -1.02
N ASN A 61 -41.32 13.22 0.00
CA ASN A 61 -40.92 12.65 1.29
C ASN A 61 -40.41 11.20 1.13
N SER A 62 -41.12 10.37 0.36
CA SER A 62 -40.72 8.98 0.10
C SER A 62 -39.36 8.91 -0.62
N TYR A 63 -39.14 9.78 -1.60
CA TYR A 63 -37.90 9.85 -2.33
C TYR A 63 -36.74 10.35 -1.46
N GLN A 64 -36.96 11.36 -0.61
CA GLN A 64 -35.95 11.82 0.36
C GLN A 64 -35.56 10.72 1.35
N HIS A 65 -36.53 9.96 1.87
CA HIS A 65 -36.22 8.81 2.75
C HIS A 65 -35.40 7.74 2.03
N HIS A 66 -35.71 7.46 0.76
CA HIS A 66 -34.92 6.55 -0.06
C HIS A 66 -33.49 7.04 -0.27
N LEU A 67 -33.31 8.33 -0.59
CA LEU A 67 -31.98 8.94 -0.74
C LEU A 67 -31.17 8.87 0.56
N LEU A 68 -31.78 9.20 1.71
CA LEU A 68 -31.15 9.09 3.03
C LEU A 68 -30.73 7.64 3.34
N GLY A 69 -31.59 6.67 3.00
CA GLY A 69 -31.26 5.25 3.16
C GLY A 69 -30.06 4.82 2.32
N LYS A 70 -29.98 5.28 1.06
CA LYS A 70 -28.83 5.04 0.20
C LYS A 70 -27.55 5.70 0.72
N ILE A 71 -27.62 6.97 1.13
CA ILE A 71 -26.47 7.70 1.70
C ILE A 71 -25.95 6.97 2.94
N ALA A 72 -26.83 6.53 3.85
CA ALA A 72 -26.44 5.80 5.03
C ALA A 72 -25.76 4.46 4.73
N ASN A 73 -26.16 3.78 3.64
CA ASN A 73 -25.50 2.56 3.20
C ASN A 73 -24.11 2.84 2.62
N ILE A 74 -23.99 3.84 1.74
CA ILE A 74 -22.69 4.25 1.18
C ILE A 74 -21.74 4.74 2.28
N ASP A 75 -22.23 5.47 3.28
CA ASP A 75 -21.43 5.90 4.44
C ASP A 75 -20.83 4.70 5.19
N ARG A 76 -21.59 3.61 5.36
CA ARG A 76 -21.08 2.38 5.96
C ARG A 76 -20.04 1.71 5.06
N GLU A 77 -20.30 1.62 3.77
CA GLU A 77 -19.35 1.04 2.81
C GLU A 77 -18.03 1.81 2.79
N ILE A 78 -18.08 3.14 2.74
CA ILE A 78 -16.93 4.04 2.86
C ILE A 78 -16.16 3.75 4.16
N ALA A 79 -16.84 3.68 5.30
CA ALA A 79 -16.18 3.42 6.58
C ALA A 79 -15.45 2.06 6.59
N THR A 80 -16.10 1.00 6.09
CA THR A 80 -15.48 -0.34 6.00
C THR A 80 -14.30 -0.37 5.02
N LEU A 81 -14.40 0.36 3.91
CA LEU A 81 -13.35 0.45 2.91
C LEU A 81 -12.15 1.25 3.42
N GLN A 82 -12.39 2.32 4.18
CA GLN A 82 -11.34 3.11 4.84
C GLN A 82 -10.56 2.25 5.83
N GLU A 83 -11.23 1.42 6.64
CA GLU A 83 -10.56 0.48 7.54
C GLU A 83 -9.69 -0.52 6.75
N THR A 84 -10.23 -1.07 5.67
CA THR A 84 -9.51 -1.99 4.77
C THR A 84 -8.28 -1.31 4.14
N ILE A 85 -8.40 -0.04 3.75
CA ILE A 85 -7.30 0.75 3.19
C ILE A 85 -6.19 0.97 4.22
N GLU A 86 -6.52 1.26 5.48
CA GLU A 86 -5.53 1.42 6.54
C GLU A 86 -4.77 0.11 6.80
N GLN A 87 -5.46 -1.01 6.95
CA GLN A 87 -4.82 -2.33 7.06
C GLN A 87 -3.90 -2.62 5.87
N GLN A 88 -4.32 -2.25 4.66
CA GLN A 88 -3.53 -2.42 3.45
C GLN A 88 -2.30 -1.49 3.42
N LYS A 89 -2.40 -0.26 3.93
CA LYS A 89 -1.27 0.67 4.09
C LYS A 89 -0.24 0.14 5.08
N GLU A 90 -0.69 -0.40 6.21
CA GLU A 90 0.18 -1.03 7.21
C GLU A 90 0.96 -2.20 6.60
N LYS A 91 0.28 -3.07 5.84
CA LYS A 91 0.92 -4.18 5.14
C LYS A 91 2.00 -3.70 4.15
N VAL A 92 1.71 -2.64 3.39
CA VAL A 92 2.69 -2.02 2.48
C VAL A 92 3.87 -1.44 3.25
N ALA A 93 3.64 -0.79 4.38
CA ALA A 93 4.68 -0.23 5.24
C ALA A 93 5.59 -1.32 5.82
N LEU A 94 5.02 -2.43 6.27
CA LEU A 94 5.76 -3.59 6.78
C LEU A 94 6.64 -4.23 5.71
N ILE A 95 6.11 -4.48 4.50
CA ILE A 95 6.93 -5.04 3.42
C ILE A 95 8.07 -4.07 3.03
N ASN A 96 7.82 -2.77 3.04
CA ASN A 96 8.87 -1.77 2.80
C ASN A 96 9.97 -1.82 3.87
N SER A 97 9.62 -1.98 5.14
CA SER A 97 10.60 -2.07 6.23
C SER A 97 11.45 -3.35 6.12
N GLU A 98 10.82 -4.48 5.79
CA GLU A 98 11.52 -5.74 5.51
C GLU A 98 12.50 -5.61 4.34
N ILE A 99 12.09 -4.98 3.23
CA ILE A 99 12.98 -4.73 2.09
C ILE A 99 14.19 -3.90 2.52
N LYS A 100 13.98 -2.81 3.28
CA LYS A 100 15.08 -1.98 3.79
C LYS A 100 16.05 -2.79 4.67
N LEU A 101 15.54 -3.66 5.53
CA LEU A 101 16.38 -4.53 6.37
C LEU A 101 17.20 -5.51 5.51
N LEU A 102 16.58 -6.13 4.52
CA LEU A 102 17.26 -7.02 3.59
C LEU A 102 18.34 -6.30 2.77
N GLU A 103 18.09 -5.08 2.31
CA GLU A 103 19.07 -4.24 1.61
C GLU A 103 20.25 -3.87 2.51
N LYS A 104 19.99 -3.49 3.76
CA LYS A 104 21.05 -3.26 4.76
C LYS A 104 21.90 -4.51 4.98
N ARG A 105 21.26 -5.67 5.14
CA ARG A 105 21.97 -6.95 5.31
C ARG A 105 22.78 -7.31 4.07
N GLN A 106 22.27 -7.05 2.88
CA GLN A 106 22.99 -7.26 1.63
C GLN A 106 24.27 -6.43 1.58
N LYS A 107 24.18 -5.15 1.95
CA LYS A 107 25.33 -4.24 1.97
C LYS A 107 26.39 -4.71 2.96
N TYR A 108 25.98 -5.08 4.17
CA TYR A 108 26.89 -5.61 5.20
C TYR A 108 27.64 -6.85 4.71
N LEU A 109 26.94 -7.83 4.13
CA LEU A 109 27.55 -9.06 3.64
C LEU A 109 28.52 -8.82 2.46
N LYS A 110 28.28 -7.80 1.63
CA LYS A 110 29.23 -7.40 0.58
C LYS A 110 30.52 -6.87 1.18
N GLN A 111 30.41 -5.94 2.12
CA GLN A 111 31.56 -5.34 2.81
C GLN A 111 32.38 -6.39 3.57
N GLU A 112 31.71 -7.35 4.22
CA GLU A 112 32.39 -8.44 4.92
C GLU A 112 33.12 -9.38 3.95
N ALA A 113 32.53 -9.67 2.79
CA ALA A 113 33.17 -10.49 1.76
C ALA A 113 34.39 -9.78 1.14
N GLU A 114 34.30 -8.46 0.89
CA GLU A 114 35.41 -7.62 0.40
C GLU A 114 36.57 -7.64 1.40
N LYS A 115 36.31 -7.34 2.68
CA LYS A 115 37.35 -7.39 3.74
C LYS A 115 38.03 -8.75 3.85
N ARG A 116 37.26 -9.84 3.76
CA ARG A 116 37.82 -11.20 3.78
C ARG A 116 38.71 -11.47 2.57
N ALA A 117 38.32 -10.99 1.38
CA ALA A 117 39.13 -11.12 0.18
C ALA A 117 40.45 -10.35 0.31
N ASP A 118 40.41 -9.12 0.86
CA ASP A 118 41.61 -8.31 1.11
C ASP A 118 42.57 -9.03 2.06
N ILE A 119 42.07 -9.56 3.18
CA ILE A 119 42.89 -10.33 4.14
C ILE A 119 43.51 -11.58 3.49
N LEU A 120 42.75 -12.30 2.66
CA LEU A 120 43.26 -13.48 1.96
C LEU A 120 44.33 -13.11 0.92
N LEU A 121 44.16 -11.99 0.21
CA LEU A 121 45.14 -11.46 -0.72
C LEU A 121 46.43 -11.05 0.01
N GLU A 122 46.34 -10.32 1.12
CA GLU A 122 47.51 -9.95 1.94
C GLU A 122 48.26 -11.19 2.45
N ARG A 123 47.54 -12.20 2.95
CA ARG A 123 48.15 -13.48 3.38
C ARG A 123 48.84 -14.19 2.22
N PHE A 124 48.18 -14.28 1.06
CA PHE A 124 48.77 -14.90 -0.12
C PHE A 124 50.04 -14.17 -0.59
N ILE A 125 50.01 -12.84 -0.64
CA ILE A 125 51.18 -12.02 -0.96
C ILE A 125 52.31 -12.30 0.02
N ASN A 126 52.03 -12.35 1.33
CA ASN A 126 53.04 -12.65 2.34
C ASN A 126 53.59 -14.08 2.20
N GLU A 127 52.75 -15.09 1.98
CA GLU A 127 53.19 -16.49 1.85
C GLU A 127 53.98 -16.76 0.55
N VAL A 128 53.67 -16.06 -0.53
CA VAL A 128 54.29 -16.27 -1.85
C VAL A 128 55.51 -15.39 -2.07
N LEU A 129 55.48 -14.13 -1.63
CA LEU A 129 56.58 -13.18 -1.82
C LEU A 129 57.57 -13.17 -0.65
N TYR A 130 57.15 -13.48 0.57
CA TYR A 130 58.03 -13.61 1.74
C TYR A 130 58.19 -15.07 2.16
N ARG A 131 58.57 -15.94 1.23
CA ARG A 131 59.27 -17.16 1.65
C ARG A 131 60.62 -16.72 2.21
N PRO A 132 60.97 -17.02 3.48
CA PRO A 132 62.37 -17.02 3.84
C PRO A 132 63.03 -18.03 2.89
N GLU A 133 64.02 -17.58 2.12
CA GLU A 133 64.94 -18.49 1.48
C GLU A 133 65.44 -19.41 2.60
N LEU A 134 65.08 -20.70 2.50
CA LEU A 134 65.60 -21.73 3.37
C LEU A 134 67.10 -21.81 3.04
N ASP A 135 67.91 -21.12 3.84
CA ASP A 135 69.35 -21.37 3.97
C ASP A 135 69.63 -22.85 4.29
#